data_AF-A0A5S4ZRK7-F1
#
_entry.id   AF-A0A5S4ZRK7-F1
#
_cell.length_a   1.000
_cell.length_b   1.000
_cell.length_c   1.000
_cell.angle_alpha   90.00
_cell.angle_beta   90.00
_cell.angle_gamma   90.00
#
_symmetry.space_group_name_H-M   'P 1'
#
loop_
_entity.id
_entity.type
_entity.pdbx_description
1 polymer ?
#
loop_
_entity_poly.entity_id
_entity_poly.type
_entity_poly.pdbx_seq_one_letter_code
_entity_poly.pdbx_strand_id
1 'polypeptide(L)' 'MLCKDCLHFKQWKKIEASMCEKTKQPVEANNRPCDSFVSKLHMTDEWGDSANGFKCCN' A
#
# COMPACT_ATOMS: atom_id res chain seq x y z
N MET A 1 -10.43 5.82 -2.95
CA MET A 1 -9.06 5.35 -2.68
C MET A 1 -8.81 5.52 -1.20
N LEU A 2 -8.47 4.43 -0.51
CA LEU A 2 -8.28 4.38 0.95
C LEU A 2 -6.87 3.91 1.29
N CYS A 3 -6.40 4.15 2.51
CA CYS A 3 -5.09 3.65 2.96
C CYS A 3 -4.93 2.14 2.78
N LYS A 4 -5.99 1.34 2.93
CA LYS A 4 -5.94 -0.12 2.70
C LYS A 4 -5.58 -0.51 1.26
N ASP A 5 -5.86 0.38 0.30
CA ASP A 5 -5.57 0.18 -1.13
C ASP A 5 -4.12 0.55 -1.47
N CYS A 6 -3.34 1.04 -0.49
CA CYS A 6 -1.94 1.44 -0.66
C CYS A 6 -1.02 0.22 -0.62
N LEU A 7 0.01 0.21 -1.46
CA LEU A 7 1.05 -0.82 -1.54
C LEU A 7 1.70 -1.07 -0.19
N HIS A 8 2.03 0.02 0.50
CA HIS A 8 2.72 0.00 1.78
C HIS A 8 1.78 -0.28 2.96
N PHE A 9 0.50 -0.51 2.72
CA PHE A 9 -0.43 -0.84 3.78
C PHE A 9 -0.27 -2.28 4.23
N LYS A 10 -0.01 -2.45 5.52
CA LYS A 10 0.09 -3.74 6.18
C LYS A 10 -0.90 -3.79 7.33
N GLN A 11 -1.72 -4.84 7.34
CA GLN A 11 -2.71 -5.07 8.39
C GLN A 11 -2.50 -6.46 8.98
N TRP A 12 -2.49 -6.53 10.30
CA TRP A 12 -2.46 -7.78 11.05
C TRP A 12 -3.87 -8.09 11.56
N LYS A 13 -4.57 -9.00 10.87
CA LYS A 13 -5.94 -9.40 11.25
C LYS A 13 -6.06 -9.94 12.68
N LYS A 14 -4.99 -10.51 13.23
CA LYS A 14 -4.97 -11.08 14.59
C LYS A 14 -5.12 -10.02 15.69
N ILE A 15 -4.70 -8.79 15.44
CA ILE A 15 -4.67 -7.71 16.44
C ILE A 15 -5.41 -6.46 15.96
N GLU A 16 -6.14 -6.57 14.83
CA GLU A 16 -6.84 -5.48 14.14
C GLU A 16 -5.99 -4.23 13.86
N ALA A 17 -4.66 -4.34 13.95
CA ALA A 17 -3.74 -3.23 13.77
C ALA A 17 -3.36 -3.07 12.30
N SER A 18 -3.20 -1.81 11.89
CA SER A 18 -2.88 -1.41 10.54
C SER A 18 -1.74 -0.38 10.55
N MET A 19 -0.77 -0.52 9.65
CA MET A 19 0.44 0.29 9.61
C MET A 19 0.89 0.54 8.17
N CYS A 20 1.50 1.70 7.93
CA CYS A 20 2.19 2.00 6.69
C CYS A 20 3.66 1.58 6.82
N GLU A 21 4.13 0.66 5.98
CA GLU A 21 5.51 0.17 6.00
C GLU A 21 6.53 1.24 5.58
N LYS A 22 6.11 2.22 4.75
CA LYS A 22 6.98 3.32 4.30
C LYS A 22 7.29 4.29 5.43
N THR A 23 6.26 4.70 6.18
CA THR A 23 6.42 5.68 7.28
C THR A 23 6.63 5.01 8.63
N LYS A 24 6.45 3.69 8.73
CA LYS A 24 6.43 2.91 9.99
C LYS A 24 5.45 3.47 11.02
N GLN A 25 4.39 4.11 10.56
CA GLN A 25 3.35 4.70 11.40
C GLN A 25 2.06 3.90 11.34
N PRO A 26 1.32 3.78 12.45
CA PRO A 26 -0.01 3.20 12.43
C PRO A 26 -0.93 4.03 11.53
N VAL A 27 -1.72 3.37 10.69
CA VAL A 27 -2.66 4.03 9.77
C VAL A 27 -3.97 3.27 9.75
N GLU A 28 -5.08 4.00 9.76
CA GLU A 28 -6.41 3.40 9.66
C GLU A 28 -6.70 2.93 8.22
N ALA A 29 -7.31 1.75 8.09
CA ALA A 29 -7.63 1.15 6.79
C ALA A 29 -8.55 2.03 5.92
N ASN A 30 -9.47 2.75 6.57
CA ASN A 30 -10.48 3.59 5.93
C ASN A 30 -10.08 5.08 5.91
N ASN A 31 -8.85 5.43 6.29
CA ASN A 31 -8.39 6.81 6.21
C ASN A 31 -8.08 7.22 4.77
N ARG A 32 -8.08 8.55 4.58
CA ARG A 32 -7.64 9.17 3.33
C ARG A 32 -6.17 8.79 3.07
N PRO A 33 -5.83 8.37 1.85
CA PRO A 33 -4.45 8.09 1.46
C PRO A 33 -3.58 9.36 1.55
N CYS A 34 -2.32 9.20 1.92
CA CYS A 34 -1.34 10.28 1.92
C CYS A 34 -0.86 10.62 0.50
N ASP A 35 -0.19 11.77 0.32
CA ASP A 35 0.37 12.18 -0.99
C ASP A 35 1.38 11.18 -1.57
N SER A 36 2.00 10.36 -0.73
CA SER A 36 2.87 9.24 -1.12
C SER A 36 2.12 7.94 -1.44
N PHE A 37 0.81 8.00 -1.70
CA PHE A 37 0.00 6.83 -1.98
C PHE A 37 0.40 6.13 -3.28
N VAL A 38 0.68 4.84 -3.15
CA VAL A 38 0.96 3.96 -4.28
C VAL A 38 -0.15 2.92 -4.32
N SER A 39 -0.97 2.93 -5.36
CA SER A 39 -2.09 1.98 -5.48
C SER A 39 -1.60 0.54 -5.66
N LYS A 40 -2.14 -0.41 -4.89
CA LYS A 40 -1.94 -1.86 -5.13
C LYS A 40 -2.58 -2.33 -6.44
N LEU A 41 -3.60 -1.63 -6.93
CA LEU A 41 -4.38 -2.04 -8.11
C LEU A 41 -3.61 -1.99 -9.43
N HIS A 42 -2.52 -1.22 -9.53
CA HIS A 42 -1.74 -1.08 -10.78
C HIS A 42 -0.47 -1.96 -10.82
N MET A 43 -0.37 -2.99 -9.98
CA MET A 43 0.79 -3.91 -10.00
C MET A 43 0.54 -5.23 -10.73
N THR A 44 -0.68 -5.48 -11.18
CA THR A 44 -0.99 -6.57 -12.11
C THR A 44 -1.32 -5.93 -13.44
N ASP A 45 -0.31 -5.71 -14.27
CA ASP A 45 -0.56 -5.60 -15.71
C ASP A 45 -1.21 -6.93 -16.17
N GLU A 46 -1.97 -6.91 -17.26
CA GLU A 46 -2.86 -8.00 -17.71
C GLU A 46 -2.13 -9.32 -18.08
N TRP A 47 -0.83 -9.43 -17.76
CA TRP A 47 0.06 -10.54 -18.07
C TRP A 47 0.66 -11.22 -16.83
N GLY A 48 0.23 -10.88 -15.62
CA GLY A 48 0.61 -11.60 -14.38
C GLY A 48 2.10 -11.55 -14.03
N ASP A 49 2.88 -10.72 -14.73
CA ASP A 49 4.27 -10.46 -14.39
C ASP A 49 4.29 -9.45 -13.24
N SER A 50 4.84 -9.88 -12.11
CA SER A 50 5.09 -8.98 -10.98
C SER A 50 6.06 -7.94 -11.47
N ALA A 51 5.60 -6.72 -11.75
CA ALA A 51 6.44 -5.59 -12.13
C ALA A 51 7.39 -5.22 -10.98
N ASN A 52 8.40 -6.05 -10.75
CA ASN A 52 9.62 -5.77 -10.03
C ASN A 52 10.38 -4.73 -10.85
N GLY A 53 10.06 -3.45 -10.71
CA GLY A 53 10.81 -2.47 -11.48
C GLY A 53 10.47 -1.00 -11.37
N PHE A 54 9.30 -0.60 -10.87
CA PHE A 54 9.09 0.83 -10.63
C PHE A 54 9.67 1.23 -9.29
N LYS A 55 10.95 1.61 -9.33
CA LYS A 55 11.52 2.55 -8.39
C LYS A 55 10.67 3.82 -8.38
N CYS A 56 9.66 3.86 -7.53
CA CYS A 56 9.11 5.13 -7.05
C CYS A 56 10.07 5.65 -5.97
N CYS A 57 11.23 6.13 -6.44
CA CYS A 57 12.21 7.05 -5.85
C CYS A 57 13.57 6.78 -6.55
N ASN A 58 13.84 7.51 -7.64
CA ASN A 58 15.06 7.57 -8.49
C ASN A 58 15.37 6.40 -9.44
#